data_AF-A0A417IH37-F1
#
_entry.id   AF-A0A417IH37-F1
#
_cell.length_a   1.000
_cell.length_b   1.000
_cell.length_c   1.000
_cell.angle_alpha   90.00
_cell.angle_beta   90.00
_cell.angle_gamma   90.00
#
_symmetry.space_group_name_H-M   'P 1'
#
loop_
_entity.id
_entity.type
_entity.pdbx_description
1 polymer ?
#
loop_
_entity_poly.entity_id
_entity_poly.type
_entity_poly.pdbx_seq_one_letter_code
_entity_poly.pdbx_strand_id
1 'polypeptide(L)'
;MISTSDKRANEWVLKAAADEGYLDTEAIFVDSTHIKASANLKKQARKAVPKEAKRYAHELFDEIDKDRETHGKKSFDENNNGNDSGSGDNSGESEMVEKTVSTADPECGVFHKGEHKKVFAYEAHTACDKHNFILGVHVTPGNIHDSVAFDSLYDDICQHYPEHKIVAADSGYKTPWICKRIFESGRVLTSAYTRPKTKDGKPLTCYLLFCPV
;
A
#
# COMPACT_ATOMS: atom_id res chain seq x y z
N MET A 1 -9.11 10.15 -12.88
CA MET A 1 -7.68 10.52 -12.90
C MET A 1 -7.48 12.01 -12.64
N ILE A 2 -6.44 12.41 -11.89
CA ILE A 2 -6.04 13.82 -11.72
C ILE A 2 -5.47 14.31 -13.05
N SER A 3 -5.92 15.47 -13.55
CA SER A 3 -5.44 15.97 -14.85
C SER A 3 -3.99 16.45 -14.75
N THR A 4 -3.25 16.38 -15.86
CA THR A 4 -1.87 16.89 -15.92
C THR A 4 -1.79 18.38 -15.59
N SER A 5 -2.84 19.13 -15.90
CA SER A 5 -2.97 20.55 -15.57
C SER A 5 -3.09 20.78 -14.06
N ASP A 6 -3.86 19.94 -13.36
CA ASP A 6 -4.02 20.02 -11.90
C ASP A 6 -2.73 19.67 -11.17
N LYS A 7 -1.96 18.69 -11.68
CA LYS A 7 -0.64 18.35 -11.15
C LYS A 7 0.32 19.55 -11.22
N ARG A 8 0.38 20.21 -12.38
CA ARG A 8 1.22 21.42 -12.58
C ARG A 8 0.81 22.59 -11.69
N ALA A 9 -0.49 22.77 -11.46
CA ALA A 9 -0.97 23.79 -10.55
C ALA A 9 -0.51 23.53 -9.11
N ASN A 10 -0.61 22.27 -8.64
CA ASN A 10 -0.14 21.90 -7.32
C ASN A 10 1.39 22.04 -7.19
N GLU A 11 2.15 21.60 -8.19
CA GLU A 11 3.61 21.77 -8.22
C GLU A 11 4.03 23.23 -8.10
N TRP A 12 3.31 24.15 -8.76
CA TRP A 12 3.57 25.58 -8.64
C TRP A 12 3.30 26.10 -7.22
N VAL A 13 2.19 25.69 -6.59
CA VAL A 13 1.86 26.07 -5.21
C VAL A 13 2.91 25.54 -4.23
N LEU A 14 3.29 24.27 -4.37
CA LEU A 14 4.32 23.65 -3.54
C LEU A 14 5.67 24.32 -3.71
N LYS A 15 6.05 24.68 -4.94
CA LYS A 15 7.26 25.44 -5.19
C LYS A 15 7.25 26.80 -4.49
N ALA A 16 6.15 27.56 -4.60
CA ALA A 16 6.03 28.84 -3.92
C ALA A 16 6.10 28.69 -2.39
N ALA A 17 5.50 27.64 -1.84
CA ALA A 17 5.61 27.32 -0.41
C ALA A 17 7.04 26.92 0.00
N ALA A 18 7.77 26.21 -0.87
CA ALA A 18 9.17 25.84 -0.64
C ALA A 18 10.07 27.07 -0.59
N ASP A 19 9.91 27.98 -1.56
CA ASP A 19 10.74 29.17 -1.71
C ASP A 19 10.60 30.12 -0.50
N GLU A 20 9.42 30.15 0.12
CA GLU A 20 9.13 30.91 1.35
C GLU A 20 9.44 30.12 2.65
N GLY A 21 9.91 28.86 2.55
CA GLY A 21 10.30 28.05 3.70
C GLY A 21 9.13 27.49 4.52
N TYR A 22 7.94 27.36 3.93
CA TYR A 22 6.75 26.80 4.61
C TYR A 22 6.67 25.27 4.53
N LEU A 23 7.51 24.63 3.73
CA LEU A 23 7.56 23.17 3.58
C LEU A 23 8.61 22.55 4.51
N ASP A 24 8.19 21.54 5.27
CA ASP A 24 9.08 20.69 6.08
C ASP A 24 9.02 19.25 5.58
N THR A 25 9.88 18.93 4.62
CA THR A 25 9.92 17.62 3.93
C THR A 25 10.83 16.60 4.61
N GLU A 26 11.30 16.84 5.84
CA GLU A 26 12.13 15.86 6.57
C GLU A 26 11.31 14.60 6.94
N ALA A 27 10.04 14.82 7.30
CA ALA A 27 9.09 13.77 7.63
C ALA A 27 7.87 13.83 6.71
N ILE A 28 7.51 12.67 6.16
CA ILE A 28 6.36 12.52 5.27
C ILE A 28 5.35 11.59 5.92
N PHE A 29 4.08 11.98 5.88
CA PHE A 29 2.96 11.26 6.46
C PHE A 29 2.10 10.70 5.33
N VAL A 30 1.87 9.39 5.34
CA VAL A 30 1.11 8.67 4.32
C VAL A 30 -0.15 8.08 4.94
N ASP A 31 -1.29 8.46 4.37
CA ASP A 31 -2.61 7.96 4.76
C ASP A 31 -3.47 7.73 3.52
N SER A 32 -4.43 6.81 3.62
CA SER A 32 -5.45 6.59 2.60
C SER A 32 -6.82 7.04 3.09
N THR A 33 -7.60 7.60 2.16
CA THR A 33 -8.99 7.96 2.46
C THR A 33 -9.91 7.49 1.36
N HIS A 34 -10.98 6.81 1.77
CA HIS A 34 -12.04 6.36 0.88
C HIS A 34 -12.98 7.51 0.51
N ILE A 35 -13.05 7.84 -0.78
CA ILE A 35 -13.94 8.84 -1.35
C ILE A 35 -15.09 8.13 -2.06
N LYS A 36 -16.33 8.41 -1.65
CA LYS A 36 -17.50 7.81 -2.29
C LYS A 36 -17.62 8.29 -3.75
N ALA A 37 -17.69 7.36 -4.68
CA ALA A 37 -17.91 7.65 -6.09
C ALA A 37 -19.38 8.07 -6.35
N SER A 38 -19.59 8.85 -7.42
CA SER A 38 -20.93 9.22 -7.90
C SER A 38 -21.58 8.09 -8.71
N ALA A 39 -21.63 6.89 -8.13
CA ALA A 39 -22.08 5.67 -8.79
C ALA A 39 -23.12 4.93 -7.94
N ASN A 40 -24.06 4.25 -8.62
CA ASN A 40 -25.16 3.53 -7.97
C ASN A 40 -24.97 2.02 -8.09
N LEU A 41 -25.04 1.31 -6.96
CA LEU A 41 -24.97 -0.17 -6.89
C LEU A 41 -26.05 -0.88 -7.70
N LYS A 42 -27.20 -0.24 -7.93
CA LYS A 42 -28.25 -0.80 -8.78
C LYS A 42 -27.85 -0.82 -10.27
N LYS A 43 -26.84 -0.05 -10.66
CA LYS A 43 -26.31 0.07 -12.03
C LYS A 43 -24.89 -0.49 -12.08
N GLN A 44 -24.79 -1.80 -11.97
CA GLN A 44 -23.52 -2.52 -11.98
C GLN A 44 -23.52 -3.60 -13.07
N ALA A 45 -22.36 -3.79 -13.68
CA ALA A 45 -22.06 -4.88 -14.59
C ALA A 45 -20.97 -5.75 -13.96
N ARG A 46 -20.98 -7.05 -14.29
CA ARG A 46 -19.90 -7.96 -13.88
C ARG A 46 -18.90 -8.07 -15.02
N LYS A 47 -17.61 -7.92 -14.70
CA LYS A 47 -16.53 -8.00 -15.67
C LYS A 47 -15.44 -8.93 -15.12
N ALA A 48 -15.03 -9.88 -15.93
CA ALA A 48 -13.85 -10.69 -15.63
C ALA A 48 -12.61 -9.81 -15.77
N VAL A 49 -11.83 -9.69 -14.69
CA VAL A 49 -10.58 -8.93 -14.65
C VAL A 49 -9.49 -9.87 -14.12
N PRO A 50 -8.29 -9.90 -14.72
CA PRO A 50 -7.19 -10.70 -14.19
C PRO A 50 -6.93 -10.33 -12.72
N LYS A 51 -6.75 -11.35 -11.88
CA LYS A 51 -6.31 -11.18 -10.49
C LYS A 51 -4.97 -10.44 -10.52
N GLU A 52 -4.90 -9.31 -9.82
CA GLU A 52 -3.64 -8.63 -9.64
C GLU A 52 -2.72 -9.54 -8.83
N ALA A 53 -1.59 -9.92 -9.43
CA ALA A 53 -0.55 -10.63 -8.74
C ALA A 53 -0.05 -9.76 -7.58
N LYS A 54 0.08 -10.36 -6.39
CA LYS A 54 0.75 -9.72 -5.27
C LYS A 54 2.22 -9.53 -5.69
N ARG A 55 2.60 -8.31 -6.12
CA ARG A 55 3.95 -7.99 -6.62
C ARG A 55 5.06 -8.60 -5.77
N TYR A 56 4.90 -8.51 -4.45
CA TYR A 56 5.89 -8.95 -3.47
C TYR A 56 5.91 -10.45 -3.15
N ALA A 57 4.88 -11.22 -3.52
CA ALA A 57 4.82 -12.63 -3.09
C ALA A 57 6.00 -13.43 -3.64
N HIS A 58 6.36 -13.21 -4.90
CA HIS A 58 7.50 -13.88 -5.53
C HIS A 58 8.84 -13.52 -4.89
N GLU A 59 9.11 -12.21 -4.73
CA GLU A 59 10.36 -11.73 -4.14
C GLU A 59 10.53 -12.22 -2.69
N LEU A 60 9.43 -12.28 -1.92
CA LEU A 60 9.44 -12.84 -0.57
C LEU A 60 9.85 -14.32 -0.56
N PHE A 61 9.34 -15.13 -1.48
CA PHE A 61 9.72 -16.54 -1.57
C PHE A 61 11.18 -16.72 -1.96
N ASP A 62 11.68 -15.93 -2.93
CA ASP A 62 13.09 -15.93 -3.31
C ASP A 62 14.02 -15.57 -2.13
N GLU A 63 13.61 -14.63 -1.28
CA GLU A 63 14.35 -14.25 -0.06
C GLU A 63 14.33 -15.36 0.99
N ILE A 64 13.18 -15.98 1.20
CA ILE A 64 13.03 -17.12 2.12
C ILE A 64 13.94 -18.27 1.68
N ASP A 65 14.00 -18.56 0.38
CA ASP A 65 14.84 -19.64 -0.12
C ASP A 65 16.33 -19.34 0.05
N LYS A 66 16.78 -18.11 -0.24
CA LYS A 66 18.16 -17.68 0.05
C LYS A 66 18.52 -17.79 1.52
N ASP A 67 17.62 -17.37 2.42
CA ASP A 67 17.82 -17.51 3.87
C ASP A 67 17.92 -19.00 4.27
N ARG A 68 17.07 -19.86 3.70
CA ARG A 68 17.10 -21.30 3.96
C ARG A 68 18.37 -21.96 3.44
N GLU A 69 18.87 -21.59 2.27
CA GLU A 69 20.14 -22.05 1.71
C GLU A 69 21.32 -21.68 2.60
N THR A 70 21.40 -20.43 3.05
CA THR A 70 22.47 -19.98 3.96
C THR A 70 22.44 -20.71 5.30
N HIS A 71 21.25 -21.10 5.76
CA HIS A 71 21.04 -21.91 6.96
C HIS A 71 21.07 -23.43 6.73
N GLY A 72 21.42 -23.90 5.52
CA GLY A 72 21.54 -25.33 5.19
C GLY A 72 20.21 -26.11 5.23
N LYS A 73 19.08 -25.42 5.09
CA LYS A 73 17.72 -26.00 5.03
C LYS A 73 17.32 -26.21 3.58
N LYS A 74 16.47 -27.21 3.32
CA LYS A 74 15.87 -27.43 1.99
C LYS A 74 15.03 -26.22 1.55
N SER A 75 14.91 -25.98 0.25
CA SER A 75 14.01 -24.97 -0.32
C SER A 75 12.59 -25.07 0.24
N PHE A 76 11.91 -23.94 0.28
CA PHE A 76 10.55 -23.83 0.78
C PHE A 76 9.58 -24.35 -0.28
N ASP A 77 8.82 -25.41 0.03
CA ASP A 77 7.76 -25.86 -0.86
C ASP A 77 6.60 -24.87 -0.82
N GLU A 78 6.34 -24.21 -1.95
CA GLU A 78 5.22 -23.27 -2.15
C GLU A 78 3.85 -23.89 -1.82
N ASN A 79 3.74 -25.23 -1.88
CA ASN A 79 2.50 -25.99 -1.72
C ASN A 79 2.24 -26.55 -0.30
N ASN A 80 3.11 -26.29 0.68
CA ASN A 80 3.01 -26.92 2.01
C ASN A 80 2.38 -26.02 3.10
N ASN A 81 1.45 -25.14 2.71
CA ASN A 81 0.50 -24.57 3.67
C ASN A 81 -0.70 -25.51 3.79
N GLY A 82 -0.58 -26.45 4.73
CA GLY A 82 -1.75 -27.14 5.27
C GLY A 82 -2.69 -26.12 5.92
N ASN A 83 -3.85 -25.90 5.32
CA ASN A 83 -5.07 -25.42 5.97
C ASN A 83 -4.92 -24.23 6.94
N ASP A 84 -4.41 -23.08 6.51
CA ASP A 84 -4.85 -21.79 7.05
C ASP A 84 -4.72 -20.69 6.00
N SER A 85 -5.87 -20.24 5.51
CA SER A 85 -6.11 -18.96 4.81
C SER A 85 -5.02 -18.40 3.86
N GLY A 86 -4.92 -18.97 2.67
CA GLY A 86 -4.26 -18.30 1.54
C GLY A 86 -4.00 -19.24 0.36
N SER A 87 -4.96 -19.35 -0.54
CA SER A 87 -4.87 -20.09 -1.81
C SER A 87 -3.55 -19.79 -2.52
N GLY A 88 -2.67 -20.80 -2.51
CA GLY A 88 -1.56 -20.93 -3.43
C GLY A 88 -2.09 -21.60 -4.69
N ASP A 89 -1.97 -20.89 -5.81
CA ASP A 89 -1.98 -21.47 -7.15
C ASP A 89 -0.94 -20.69 -7.94
N ASN A 90 0.30 -21.18 -7.89
CA ASN A 90 1.31 -20.90 -8.89
C ASN A 90 1.02 -21.81 -10.09
N SER A 91 0.02 -21.43 -10.88
CA SER A 91 -0.10 -21.83 -12.27
C SER A 91 -0.21 -20.56 -13.10
N GLY A 92 0.56 -20.47 -14.18
CA GLY A 92 0.74 -19.28 -15.02
C GLY A 92 -0.50 -18.90 -15.84
N GLU A 93 -1.68 -18.94 -15.24
CA GLU A 93 -2.93 -18.48 -15.82
C GLU A 93 -3.45 -17.36 -14.92
N SER A 94 -3.60 -16.15 -15.48
CA SER A 94 -4.15 -15.01 -14.75
C SER A 94 -5.58 -15.35 -14.33
N GLU A 95 -5.74 -15.84 -13.10
CA GLU A 95 -7.04 -16.24 -12.55
C GLU A 95 -8.01 -15.06 -12.73
N MET A 96 -9.03 -15.23 -13.57
CA MET A 96 -9.96 -14.14 -13.85
C MET A 96 -10.93 -14.03 -12.70
N VAL A 97 -10.86 -12.91 -11.95
CA VAL A 97 -11.79 -12.62 -10.86
C VAL A 97 -12.94 -11.80 -11.43
N GLU A 98 -14.17 -12.22 -11.12
CA GLU A 98 -15.37 -11.47 -11.47
C GLU A 98 -15.43 -10.19 -10.61
N LYS A 99 -15.06 -9.04 -11.20
CA LYS A 99 -15.17 -7.73 -10.56
C LYS A 99 -16.52 -7.10 -10.89
N THR A 100 -17.16 -6.54 -9.86
CA THR A 100 -18.37 -5.74 -10.02
C THR A 100 -17.96 -4.32 -10.36
N VAL A 101 -18.35 -3.85 -11.55
CA VAL A 101 -17.98 -2.55 -12.12
C VAL A 101 -19.23 -1.71 -12.26
N SER A 102 -19.17 -0.41 -11.94
CA SER A 102 -20.33 0.46 -12.18
C SER A 102 -20.50 0.75 -13.67
N THR A 103 -21.75 0.81 -14.13
CA THR A 103 -22.06 1.25 -15.51
C THR A 103 -21.85 2.76 -15.69
N ALA A 104 -21.94 3.55 -14.62
CA ALA A 104 -21.77 5.01 -14.67
C ALA A 104 -20.31 5.44 -14.54
N ASP A 105 -19.51 4.65 -13.82
CA ASP A 105 -18.11 4.93 -13.54
C ASP A 105 -17.32 3.62 -13.46
N PRO A 106 -16.69 3.17 -14.57
CA PRO A 106 -16.00 1.89 -14.59
C PRO A 106 -14.69 1.85 -13.78
N GLU A 107 -14.15 3.00 -13.39
CA GLU A 107 -12.87 3.09 -12.67
C GLU A 107 -13.04 2.98 -11.14
N CYS A 108 -14.27 3.09 -10.62
CA CYS A 108 -14.52 2.99 -9.20
C CYS A 108 -14.59 1.53 -8.70
N GLY A 109 -14.17 1.33 -7.45
CA GLY A 109 -14.16 0.03 -6.79
C GLY A 109 -15.34 -0.16 -5.85
N VAL A 110 -15.77 -1.40 -5.63
CA VAL A 110 -16.76 -1.71 -4.57
C VAL A 110 -16.08 -1.73 -3.21
N PHE A 111 -16.58 -0.90 -2.30
CA PHE A 111 -16.13 -0.79 -0.92
C PHE A 111 -17.25 -1.13 0.07
N HIS A 112 -16.92 -1.82 1.16
CA HIS A 112 -17.84 -2.13 2.25
C HIS A 112 -17.61 -1.18 3.43
N LYS A 113 -18.52 -0.21 3.59
CA LYS A 113 -18.52 0.71 4.72
C LYS A 113 -19.25 0.08 5.91
N GLY A 114 -18.47 -0.47 6.84
CA GLY A 114 -19.00 -1.21 8.00
C GLY A 114 -19.73 -2.49 7.58
N GLU A 115 -20.53 -3.08 8.48
CA GLU A 115 -21.19 -4.37 8.20
C GLU A 115 -22.33 -4.28 7.17
N HIS A 116 -22.96 -3.10 7.00
CA HIS A 116 -24.27 -3.03 6.36
C HIS A 116 -24.33 -2.25 5.05
N LYS A 117 -23.25 -1.56 4.63
CA LYS A 117 -23.34 -0.65 3.48
C LYS A 117 -22.21 -0.87 2.48
N LYS A 118 -22.56 -1.45 1.34
CA LYS A 118 -21.69 -1.41 0.15
C LYS A 118 -21.85 -0.05 -0.55
N VAL A 119 -20.77 0.50 -1.07
CA VAL A 119 -20.74 1.71 -1.90
C VAL A 119 -19.69 1.55 -2.99
N PHE A 120 -19.82 2.28 -4.09
CA PHE A 120 -18.69 2.48 -5.00
C PHE A 120 -17.81 3.61 -4.46
N ALA A 121 -16.50 3.41 -4.46
CA ALA A 121 -15.53 4.34 -3.90
C ALA A 121 -14.22 4.34 -4.69
N TYR A 122 -13.48 5.42 -4.49
CA TYR A 122 -12.06 5.54 -4.77
C TYR A 122 -11.31 5.58 -3.45
N GLU A 123 -10.04 5.24 -3.50
CA GLU A 123 -9.11 5.42 -2.42
C GLU A 123 -8.06 6.44 -2.84
N ALA A 124 -7.94 7.52 -2.09
CA ALA A 124 -6.92 8.53 -2.29
C ALA A 124 -5.80 8.31 -1.28
N HIS A 125 -4.65 7.87 -1.76
CA HIS A 125 -3.43 7.72 -0.99
C HIS A 125 -2.68 9.05 -1.06
N THR A 126 -2.55 9.73 0.06
CA THR A 126 -1.97 11.06 0.15
C THR A 126 -0.70 11.03 0.97
N ALA A 127 0.32 11.72 0.49
CA ALA A 127 1.55 12.00 1.23
C ALA A 127 1.56 13.49 1.59
N CYS A 128 1.70 13.81 2.86
CA CYS A 128 1.81 15.19 3.34
C CYS A 128 3.07 15.44 4.17
N ASP A 129 3.44 16.70 4.26
CA ASP A 129 4.51 17.18 5.13
C ASP A 129 3.99 17.43 6.55
N LYS A 130 4.89 17.86 7.45
CA LYS A 130 4.53 18.19 8.84
C LYS A 130 3.55 19.36 8.98
N HIS A 131 3.50 20.25 8.00
CA HIS A 131 2.62 21.41 7.97
C HIS A 131 1.30 21.14 7.21
N ASN A 132 1.03 19.89 6.83
CA ASN A 132 -0.14 19.42 6.08
C ASN A 132 -0.21 19.90 4.63
N PHE A 133 0.92 20.30 4.03
CA PHE A 133 0.99 20.43 2.58
C PHE A 133 0.97 19.04 1.94
N ILE A 134 0.10 18.89 0.93
CA ILE A 134 -0.04 17.63 0.20
C ILE A 134 1.06 17.57 -0.87
N LEU A 135 2.08 16.77 -0.60
CA LEU A 135 3.25 16.57 -1.47
C LEU A 135 2.93 15.69 -2.67
N GLY A 136 2.04 14.71 -2.49
CA GLY A 136 1.68 13.76 -3.54
C GLY A 136 0.35 13.08 -3.27
N VAL A 137 -0.35 12.72 -4.35
CA VAL A 137 -1.61 11.97 -4.30
C VAL A 137 -1.62 10.90 -5.38
N HIS A 138 -1.89 9.67 -4.97
CA HIS A 138 -2.17 8.56 -5.87
C HIS A 138 -3.61 8.08 -5.63
N VAL A 139 -4.40 7.90 -6.69
CA VAL A 139 -5.82 7.52 -6.58
C VAL A 139 -6.02 6.15 -7.20
N THR A 140 -6.58 5.23 -6.42
CA THR A 140 -6.91 3.88 -6.86
C THR A 140 -8.41 3.60 -6.72
N PRO A 141 -8.95 2.57 -7.39
CA PRO A 141 -10.28 2.06 -7.11
C PRO A 141 -10.39 1.59 -5.64
N GLY A 142 -11.48 1.90 -4.94
CA GLY A 142 -11.64 1.56 -3.51
C GLY A 142 -11.81 0.07 -3.17
N ASN A 143 -11.52 -0.82 -4.11
CA ASN A 143 -11.41 -2.27 -3.88
C ASN A 143 -9.95 -2.75 -3.97
N ILE A 144 -9.01 -1.84 -4.20
CA ILE A 144 -7.57 -2.09 -4.18
C ILE A 144 -7.11 -1.91 -2.73
N HIS A 145 -6.08 -2.64 -2.32
CA HIS A 145 -5.53 -2.53 -0.98
C HIS A 145 -4.40 -1.50 -0.95
N ASP A 146 -4.33 -0.71 0.11
CA ASP A 146 -3.31 0.34 0.35
C ASP A 146 -1.88 -0.05 -0.02
N SER A 147 -1.49 -1.26 0.37
CA SER A 147 -0.14 -1.78 0.12
C SER A 147 0.24 -1.83 -1.36
N VAL A 148 -0.72 -1.96 -2.28
CA VAL A 148 -0.48 -2.01 -3.72
C VAL A 148 -0.23 -0.62 -4.28
N ALA A 149 -0.93 0.38 -3.74
CA ALA A 149 -0.85 1.76 -4.18
C ALA A 149 0.39 2.50 -3.66
N PHE A 150 0.98 2.01 -2.58
CA PHE A 150 2.14 2.63 -1.92
C PHE A 150 3.30 2.87 -2.87
N ASP A 151 3.65 1.87 -3.70
CA ASP A 151 4.82 1.90 -4.58
C ASP A 151 4.84 3.17 -5.46
N SER A 152 3.72 3.43 -6.16
CA SER A 152 3.63 4.56 -7.08
C SER A 152 3.67 5.91 -6.36
N LEU A 153 3.01 6.03 -5.21
CA LEU A 153 3.08 7.25 -4.40
C LEU A 153 4.49 7.48 -3.87
N TYR A 154 5.15 6.42 -3.41
CA TYR A 154 6.47 6.50 -2.81
C TYR A 154 7.57 6.83 -3.83
N ASP A 155 7.47 6.31 -5.05
CA ASP A 155 8.37 6.67 -6.15
C ASP A 155 8.27 8.15 -6.50
N ASP A 156 7.05 8.67 -6.64
CA ASP A 156 6.81 10.10 -6.91
C ASP A 156 7.43 10.97 -5.80
N ILE A 157 7.28 10.57 -4.54
CA ILE A 157 7.86 11.27 -3.40
C ILE A 157 9.38 11.20 -3.37
N CYS A 158 9.98 10.04 -3.63
CA CYS A 158 11.44 9.89 -3.67
C CYS A 158 12.07 10.70 -4.80
N GLN A 159 11.37 10.83 -5.93
CA GLN A 159 11.84 11.63 -7.06
C GLN A 159 11.84 13.13 -6.76
N HIS A 160 10.78 13.65 -6.14
CA HIS A 160 10.62 15.10 -5.91
C HIS A 160 11.25 15.59 -4.61
N TYR A 161 11.31 14.73 -3.58
CA TYR A 161 11.78 15.08 -2.24
C TYR A 161 12.82 14.08 -1.73
N PRO A 162 13.96 13.87 -2.42
CA PRO A 162 14.92 12.82 -2.06
C PRO A 162 15.49 12.94 -0.63
N GLU A 163 15.50 14.15 -0.06
CA GLU A 163 16.05 14.48 1.25
C GLU A 163 15.20 13.99 2.44
N HIS A 164 13.97 13.50 2.20
CA HIS A 164 13.11 13.02 3.29
C HIS A 164 13.72 11.82 4.01
N LYS A 165 13.65 11.83 5.34
CA LYS A 165 14.28 10.82 6.21
C LYS A 165 13.27 9.91 6.89
N ILE A 166 12.12 10.47 7.25
CA ILE A 166 11.10 9.78 8.04
C ILE A 166 9.86 9.58 7.19
N VAL A 167 9.37 8.35 7.13
CA VAL A 167 8.10 7.99 6.52
C VAL A 167 7.17 7.52 7.63
N ALA A 168 6.20 8.34 8.01
CA ALA A 168 5.13 7.95 8.89
C ALA A 168 3.98 7.40 8.06
N ALA A 169 3.54 6.16 8.30
CA ALA A 169 2.46 5.56 7.52
C ALA A 169 1.42 4.89 8.40
N ASP A 170 0.16 4.93 7.95
CA ASP A 170 -0.92 4.18 8.60
C ASP A 170 -0.62 2.67 8.65
N SER A 171 -1.28 1.99 9.58
CA SER A 171 -1.23 0.53 9.73
C SER A 171 -1.52 -0.26 8.45
N GLY A 172 -2.36 0.26 7.54
CA GLY A 172 -2.64 -0.37 6.24
C GLY A 172 -1.40 -0.52 5.34
N TYR A 173 -0.41 0.35 5.52
CA TYR A 173 0.85 0.32 4.78
C TYR A 173 1.93 -0.54 5.44
N LYS A 174 1.69 -1.06 6.65
CA LYS A 174 2.67 -1.85 7.41
C LYS A 174 2.77 -3.29 6.90
N THR A 175 3.41 -3.46 5.74
CA THR A 175 3.73 -4.76 5.17
C THR A 175 5.25 -5.00 5.17
N PRO A 176 5.72 -6.26 5.23
CA PRO A 176 7.16 -6.56 5.18
C PRO A 176 7.86 -5.93 3.96
N TRP A 177 7.21 -5.95 2.80
CA TRP A 177 7.66 -5.30 1.57
C TRP A 177 7.93 -3.81 1.76
N ILE A 178 6.92 -3.08 2.24
CA ILE A 178 6.98 -1.62 2.38
C ILE A 178 8.06 -1.25 3.40
N CYS A 179 8.14 -1.99 4.51
CA CYS A 179 9.21 -1.83 5.49
C CYS A 179 10.58 -1.99 4.84
N LYS A 180 10.80 -3.11 4.13
CA LYS A 180 12.05 -3.39 3.44
C LYS A 180 12.41 -2.28 2.45
N ARG A 181 11.48 -1.90 1.58
CA ARG A 181 11.67 -0.85 0.57
C ARG A 181 12.08 0.49 1.19
N ILE A 182 11.43 0.91 2.27
CA ILE A 182 11.78 2.16 2.97
C ILE A 182 13.18 2.05 3.59
N PHE A 183 13.52 0.94 4.25
CA PHE A 183 14.83 0.74 4.87
C PHE A 183 15.97 0.66 3.85
N GLU A 184 15.78 -0.04 2.73
CA GLU A 184 16.77 -0.12 1.64
C GLU A 184 17.03 1.24 1.00
N SER A 185 16.03 2.12 1.05
CA SER A 185 16.18 3.51 0.59
C SER A 185 16.93 4.42 1.58
N GLY A 186 17.37 3.88 2.73
CA GLY A 186 18.10 4.61 3.76
C GLY A 186 17.23 5.46 4.69
N ARG A 187 15.92 5.14 4.80
CA ARG A 187 14.92 5.94 5.52
C ARG A 187 14.30 5.19 6.68
N VAL A 188 13.68 5.93 7.59
CA VAL A 188 13.06 5.39 8.81
C VAL A 188 11.54 5.32 8.64
N LEU A 189 10.97 4.12 8.77
CA LEU A 189 9.52 3.94 8.85
C LEU A 189 9.03 4.14 10.29
N THR A 190 8.04 5.01 10.45
CA THR A 190 7.26 5.16 11.68
C THR A 190 5.83 4.67 11.41
N SER A 191 5.38 3.65 12.15
CA SER A 191 4.00 3.13 12.03
C SER A 191 3.44 2.78 13.40
N ALA A 192 2.11 2.72 13.50
CA ALA A 192 1.46 2.28 14.73
C ALA A 192 1.92 0.86 15.12
N TYR A 193 2.24 0.68 16.41
CA TYR A 193 2.58 -0.63 16.96
C TYR A 193 1.30 -1.40 17.28
N THR A 194 1.08 -2.50 16.53
CA THR A 194 0.03 -3.46 16.87
C THR A 194 0.62 -4.55 17.75
N ARG A 195 0.14 -4.66 18.99
CA ARG A 195 0.56 -5.73 19.90
C ARG A 195 0.20 -7.10 19.30
N PRO A 196 1.15 -8.05 19.23
CA PRO A 196 0.85 -9.42 18.82
C PRO A 196 -0.25 -10.02 19.70
N LYS A 197 -1.31 -10.54 19.07
CA LYS A 197 -2.39 -11.26 19.77
C LYS A 197 -1.95 -12.71 20.02
N THR A 198 -1.02 -12.92 20.95
CA THR A 198 -0.69 -14.28 21.43
C THR A 198 -1.72 -14.72 22.47
N LYS A 199 -2.01 -16.03 22.53
CA LYS A 199 -2.77 -16.62 23.64
C LYS A 199 -2.05 -16.31 24.96
N ASP A 200 -2.81 -15.99 25.99
CA ASP A 200 -2.30 -15.68 27.33
C ASP A 200 -1.30 -16.76 27.80
N GLY A 201 -0.11 -16.33 28.25
CA GLY A 201 0.90 -17.20 28.84
C GLY A 201 2.12 -17.57 27.97
N LYS A 202 2.21 -17.11 26.71
CA LYS A 202 3.47 -17.22 25.94
C LYS A 202 4.28 -15.92 26.03
N PRO A 203 5.55 -15.95 26.49
CA PRO A 203 6.38 -14.76 26.54
C PRO A 203 6.55 -14.19 25.12
N LEU A 204 6.37 -12.87 25.00
CA LEU A 204 6.67 -12.12 23.79
C LEU A 204 8.19 -12.16 23.60
N THR A 205 8.72 -13.15 22.88
CA THR A 205 10.03 -12.98 22.24
C THR A 205 9.82 -11.95 21.14
N CYS A 206 9.98 -10.68 21.51
CA CYS A 206 10.04 -9.56 20.61
C CYS A 206 11.12 -9.82 19.55
N TYR A 207 10.73 -10.30 18.36
CA TYR A 207 11.42 -9.89 17.15
C TYR A 207 11.03 -8.42 16.91
N LEU A 208 11.55 -7.55 17.78
CA LEU A 208 11.72 -6.16 17.45
C LEU A 208 12.72 -6.16 16.29
N LEU A 209 12.22 -5.90 15.09
CA LEU A 209 13.02 -5.34 14.00
C LEU A 209 13.49 -3.93 14.44
N PHE A 210 14.35 -3.87 15.45
CA PHE A 210 15.37 -2.84 15.51
C PHE A 210 16.51 -3.42 14.69
N CYS A 211 16.54 -3.12 13.40
CA CYS A 211 17.79 -3.20 12.67
C CYS A 211 18.63 -2.02 13.20
N PRO A 212 19.79 -2.28 13.84
CA PRO A 212 20.65 -1.21 14.31
C PRO A 212 21.19 -0.45 13.09
N VAL A 213 21.16 0.88 13.19
CA VAL A 213 21.99 1.76 12.36
C VAL A 213 23.46 1.56 12.72
#